data_AF-A0AAN6RUZ6-F1
#
_entry.id   AF-A0AAN6RUZ6-F1
#
_cell.length_a   1.000
_cell.length_b   1.000
_cell.length_c   1.000
_cell.angle_alpha   90.00
_cell.angle_beta   90.00
_cell.angle_gamma   90.00
#
_symmetry.space_group_name_H-M   'P 1'
#
loop_
_entity.id
_entity.type
_entity.pdbx_description
1 polymer ?
#
loop_
_entity_poly.entity_id
_entity_poly.type
_entity_poly.pdbx_seq_one_letter_code
_entity_poly.pdbx_strand_id
1 'polypeptide(L)'
;MDMSSSMGCPAPFTFGSCDDASQALSSGAQAQGRPAARRRRPSHFMQRRKSIVNQIMDGEEALLLKLDLLLTELERRLEYWESFGELSFDSSISAAFETLQAVRTRCSQVSEGVMGASRRRLHVMVETLESGYHDAMAAAGSVNEKARVGIELLDEMLQDMEEQVAKFRETGLATAAETLMDEAHRVVDEGIERAIRAAESLEDHVQRAITRAREHGLLRYEDLPIPWRINPHITKGYRFSETKLACVRSAFGFSNELVNIWSHAIGLILVLSVAFYFYPTSANFSLSSKADIFIAAVFFFAACQCLVCSIIWHTMNSVADICLISMFACVDYTGISLLIAASIMTTEYTAFYCEPVSRWVYMVTTAILGIGGVILPWHPRFNGQDMAWVRVAFYVALSATGFLPILQISLTRGSDAAWEFYTPIAKSLLVYFLGALVYASKVPERWFPGMFDYFGGSHNLWHIAVLGGILFHYTAMQDFFSHAFRLARDGCTAY
;
A
#
# COMPACT_ATOMS: atom_id res chain seq x y z
N MET A 1 -7.85 -63.65 -9.86
CA MET A 1 -8.25 -63.29 -8.48
C MET A 1 -7.27 -62.21 -8.04
N ASP A 2 -7.39 -61.00 -8.58
CA ASP A 2 -8.36 -59.94 -8.18
C ASP A 2 -8.04 -59.43 -6.77
N MET A 3 -7.98 -58.14 -6.43
CA MET A 3 -8.26 -56.90 -7.14
C MET A 3 -7.59 -55.76 -6.34
N SER A 4 -7.46 -54.62 -7.01
CA SER A 4 -7.01 -53.30 -6.55
C SER A 4 -7.81 -52.67 -5.38
N SER A 5 -7.19 -51.73 -4.66
CA SER A 5 -7.76 -50.39 -4.44
C SER A 5 -6.74 -49.40 -3.83
N SER A 6 -6.57 -48.28 -4.52
CA SER A 6 -5.87 -47.06 -4.14
C SER A 6 -6.88 -45.99 -3.71
N MET A 7 -6.61 -45.27 -2.61
CA MET A 7 -7.02 -43.89 -2.28
C MET A 7 -6.10 -43.49 -1.10
N GLY A 8 -5.40 -42.36 -1.00
CA GLY A 8 -5.59 -41.00 -1.52
C GLY A 8 -5.43 -40.07 -0.31
N CYS A 9 -4.31 -39.36 -0.17
CA CYS A 9 -4.09 -38.32 0.85
C CYS A 9 -3.72 -37.01 0.14
N PRO A 10 -4.33 -35.87 0.50
CA PRO A 10 -4.20 -34.62 -0.24
C PRO A 10 -2.88 -33.90 0.08
N ALA A 11 -2.34 -33.26 -0.95
CA ALA A 11 -1.12 -32.46 -0.92
C ALA A 11 -1.26 -31.18 -0.05
N PRO A 12 -0.17 -30.71 0.59
CA PRO A 12 -0.10 -29.35 1.09
C PRO A 12 0.23 -28.39 -0.06
N PHE A 13 -0.46 -27.26 -0.05
CA PHE A 13 -0.31 -26.10 -0.94
C PHE A 13 1.15 -25.74 -1.23
N THR A 14 1.54 -25.89 -2.50
CA THR A 14 2.77 -25.31 -3.06
C THR A 14 2.53 -23.82 -3.33
N PHE A 15 3.22 -22.95 -2.58
CA PHE A 15 3.34 -21.53 -2.91
C PHE A 15 4.62 -21.28 -3.72
N GLY A 16 4.48 -20.41 -4.71
CA GLY A 16 5.36 -20.26 -5.87
C GLY A 16 6.83 -19.97 -5.55
N SER A 17 7.67 -20.60 -6.37
CA SER A 17 9.06 -20.23 -6.59
C SER A 17 9.17 -18.80 -7.11
N CYS A 18 9.98 -17.98 -6.45
CA CYS A 18 10.64 -16.86 -7.07
C CYS A 18 11.64 -17.44 -8.08
N ASP A 19 11.27 -17.44 -9.35
CA ASP A 19 12.16 -17.33 -10.51
C ASP A 19 11.28 -17.45 -11.76
N ASP A 20 11.16 -16.37 -12.53
CA ASP A 20 10.80 -16.47 -13.94
C ASP A 20 11.39 -15.28 -14.70
N ALA A 21 12.66 -15.42 -15.05
CA ALA A 21 13.27 -14.69 -16.17
C ALA A 21 12.77 -15.32 -17.47
N SER A 22 11.80 -14.68 -18.12
CA SER A 22 11.22 -15.17 -19.37
C SER A 22 12.09 -14.79 -20.57
N GLN A 23 12.86 -15.77 -21.05
CA GLN A 23 13.40 -15.77 -22.41
C GLN A 23 12.25 -15.91 -23.40
N ALA A 24 12.08 -14.91 -24.28
CA ALA A 24 11.10 -14.95 -25.36
C ALA A 24 11.61 -15.83 -26.51
N LEU A 25 10.90 -16.92 -26.79
CA LEU A 25 10.97 -17.66 -28.05
C LEU A 25 9.67 -17.45 -28.84
N SER A 26 9.84 -17.07 -30.10
CA SER A 26 8.78 -16.77 -31.06
C SER A 26 7.98 -18.00 -31.47
N SER A 27 6.65 -17.88 -31.53
CA SER A 27 5.83 -18.62 -32.50
C SER A 27 4.50 -17.91 -32.73
N GLY A 28 4.19 -17.62 -33.99
CA GLY A 28 2.94 -16.97 -34.38
C GLY A 28 1.75 -17.93 -34.45
N ALA A 29 0.55 -17.40 -34.21
CA ALA A 29 -0.65 -17.60 -35.02
C ALA A 29 -1.86 -16.91 -34.35
N GLN A 30 -2.47 -16.01 -35.14
CA GLN A 30 -3.90 -15.64 -35.20
C GLN A 30 -4.75 -15.68 -33.92
N ALA A 31 -5.18 -14.49 -33.47
CA ALA A 31 -6.33 -14.33 -32.59
C ALA A 31 -7.44 -13.52 -33.28
N GLN A 32 -8.58 -14.18 -33.43
CA GLN A 32 -9.88 -13.63 -33.80
C GLN A 32 -10.37 -12.64 -32.73
N GLY A 33 -11.06 -11.59 -33.19
CA GLY A 33 -11.42 -10.44 -32.37
C GLY A 33 -12.63 -10.62 -31.45
N ARG A 34 -12.68 -9.73 -30.45
CA ARG A 34 -13.90 -9.10 -29.88
C ARG A 34 -13.48 -7.98 -28.89
N PRO A 35 -14.39 -7.06 -28.54
CA PRO A 35 -14.39 -5.69 -29.05
C PRO A 35 -13.73 -4.68 -28.10
N ALA A 36 -13.12 -3.65 -28.70
CA ALA A 36 -12.49 -2.56 -27.98
C ALA A 36 -13.49 -1.78 -27.09
N ALA A 37 -13.08 -1.59 -25.84
CA ALA A 37 -13.73 -0.74 -24.88
C ALA A 37 -13.87 0.69 -25.44
N ARG A 38 -15.10 1.17 -25.38
CA ARG A 38 -15.60 2.45 -25.85
C ARG A 38 -14.91 3.59 -25.09
N ARG A 39 -13.72 4.01 -25.52
CA ARG A 39 -13.10 5.27 -25.10
C ARG A 39 -14.02 6.40 -25.52
N ARG A 40 -14.68 7.02 -24.54
CA ARG A 40 -15.38 8.30 -24.68
C ARG A 40 -14.34 9.34 -25.11
N ARG A 41 -14.25 9.58 -26.42
CA ARG A 41 -13.64 10.78 -26.97
C ARG A 41 -14.30 12.00 -26.30
N PRO A 42 -13.56 12.95 -25.73
CA PRO A 42 -14.13 14.25 -25.42
C PRO A 42 -14.65 14.82 -26.73
N SER A 43 -15.97 14.93 -26.83
CA SER A 43 -16.68 15.49 -27.96
C SER A 43 -16.51 17.01 -27.96
N HIS A 44 -15.31 17.46 -28.29
CA HIS A 44 -15.08 18.75 -28.93
C HIS A 44 -14.47 18.50 -30.31
N PHE A 45 -14.98 17.49 -31.01
CA PHE A 45 -14.93 17.48 -32.45
C PHE A 45 -15.93 18.56 -32.87
N MET A 46 -15.46 19.77 -33.15
CA MET A 46 -16.28 20.74 -33.86
C MET A 46 -16.73 20.05 -35.14
N GLN A 47 -18.00 19.66 -35.12
CA GLN A 47 -18.64 18.95 -36.20
C GLN A 47 -18.50 19.85 -37.43
N ARG A 48 -17.67 19.38 -38.36
CA ARG A 48 -17.39 19.86 -39.72
C ARG A 48 -18.58 20.68 -40.26
N ARG A 49 -18.65 21.97 -39.92
CA ARG A 49 -19.48 22.92 -40.65
C ARG A 49 -18.71 23.15 -41.94
N LYS A 50 -18.92 22.27 -42.92
CA LYS A 50 -18.68 22.62 -44.32
C LYS A 50 -19.37 23.98 -44.50
N SER A 51 -18.55 25.02 -44.57
CA SER A 51 -18.84 26.34 -45.12
C SER A 51 -20.35 26.55 -45.34
N ILE A 52 -21.07 26.96 -44.28
CA ILE A 52 -22.46 27.46 -44.38
C ILE A 52 -22.53 28.61 -45.40
N VAL A 53 -21.38 29.23 -45.65
CA VAL A 53 -21.08 30.21 -46.69
C VAL A 53 -21.37 29.68 -48.11
N ASN A 54 -21.32 28.38 -48.41
CA ASN A 54 -21.50 27.89 -49.79
C ASN A 54 -22.94 27.58 -50.24
N GLN A 55 -23.98 27.85 -49.43
CA GLN A 55 -25.37 27.49 -49.78
C GLN A 55 -26.42 28.62 -49.74
N ILE A 56 -26.03 29.90 -49.82
CA ILE A 56 -26.98 31.04 -49.78
C ILE A 56 -26.88 31.88 -51.07
N MET A 57 -28.06 32.19 -51.63
CA MET A 57 -28.42 32.78 -52.93
C MET A 57 -27.43 33.77 -53.57
N ASP A 58 -27.28 33.70 -54.90
CA ASP A 58 -26.44 34.61 -55.70
C ASP A 58 -26.97 36.05 -55.67
N GLY A 59 -26.31 36.90 -54.88
CA GLY A 59 -26.59 38.33 -54.76
C GLY A 59 -25.51 39.05 -53.95
N GLU A 60 -25.37 40.36 -54.16
CA GLU A 60 -24.38 41.22 -53.48
C GLU A 60 -24.48 41.15 -51.95
N GLU A 61 -25.70 41.05 -51.40
CA GLU A 61 -25.94 40.93 -49.95
C GLU A 61 -25.47 39.60 -49.36
N ALA A 62 -25.59 38.50 -50.11
CA ALA A 62 -25.10 37.20 -49.65
C ALA A 62 -23.57 37.17 -49.60
N LEU A 63 -22.89 37.80 -50.56
CA LEU A 63 -21.43 37.93 -50.58
C LEU A 63 -20.91 38.71 -49.37
N LEU A 64 -21.62 39.77 -48.97
CA LEU A 64 -21.29 40.55 -47.77
C LEU A 64 -21.45 39.72 -46.48
N LEU A 65 -22.52 38.93 -46.39
CA LEU A 65 -22.74 38.03 -45.24
C LEU A 65 -21.66 36.94 -45.15
N LYS A 66 -21.28 36.37 -46.29
CA LYS A 66 -20.19 35.38 -46.41
C LYS A 66 -18.87 35.95 -45.90
N LEU A 67 -18.57 37.19 -46.25
CA LEU A 67 -17.38 37.90 -45.79
C LEU A 67 -17.39 38.11 -44.28
N ASP A 68 -18.48 38.64 -43.71
CA ASP A 68 -18.54 38.93 -42.27
C ASP A 68 -18.41 37.63 -41.45
N LEU A 69 -18.98 36.51 -41.94
CA LEU A 69 -18.82 35.20 -41.29
C LEU A 69 -17.37 34.67 -41.39
N LEU A 70 -16.73 34.83 -42.56
CA LEU A 70 -15.33 34.45 -42.74
C LEU A 70 -14.40 35.27 -41.83
N LEU A 71 -14.59 36.59 -41.75
CA LEU A 71 -13.77 37.46 -40.90
C LEU A 71 -13.90 37.11 -39.41
N THR A 72 -15.12 36.76 -38.97
CA THR A 72 -15.34 36.29 -37.59
C THR A 72 -14.62 34.98 -37.31
N GLU A 73 -14.66 34.04 -38.25
CA GLU A 73 -13.99 32.75 -38.10
C GLU A 73 -12.45 32.88 -38.22
N LEU A 74 -11.96 33.77 -39.08
CA LEU A 74 -10.56 34.14 -39.22
C LEU A 74 -9.99 34.67 -37.91
N GLU A 75 -10.67 35.62 -37.27
CA GLU A 75 -10.27 36.20 -35.98
C GLU A 75 -10.15 35.11 -34.90
N ARG A 76 -11.20 34.29 -34.76
CA ARG A 76 -11.24 33.20 -33.79
C ARG A 76 -10.12 32.16 -33.98
N ARG A 77 -9.78 31.83 -35.24
CA ARG A 77 -8.73 30.84 -35.56
C ARG A 77 -7.33 31.38 -35.36
N LEU A 78 -7.09 32.63 -35.77
CA LEU A 78 -5.80 33.29 -35.57
C LEU A 78 -5.45 33.42 -34.08
N GLU A 79 -6.39 33.83 -33.24
CA GLU A 79 -6.19 33.88 -31.78
C GLU A 79 -5.84 32.50 -31.20
N TYR A 80 -6.49 31.44 -31.68
CA TYR A 80 -6.19 30.09 -31.26
C TYR A 80 -4.77 29.67 -31.67
N TRP A 81 -4.31 30.00 -32.87
CA TRP A 81 -2.96 29.65 -33.32
C TRP A 81 -1.87 30.47 -32.64
N GLU A 82 -2.11 31.76 -32.39
CA GLU A 82 -1.18 32.63 -31.65
C GLU A 82 -0.91 32.11 -30.22
N SER A 83 -1.85 31.35 -29.63
CA SER A 83 -1.66 30.70 -28.32
C SER A 83 -0.59 29.59 -28.30
N PHE A 84 -0.18 29.05 -29.45
CA PHE A 84 0.84 28.00 -29.54
C PHE A 84 2.29 28.54 -29.55
N GLY A 85 2.46 29.87 -29.43
CA GLY A 85 3.68 30.51 -28.92
C GLY A 85 4.89 30.55 -29.87
N GLU A 86 5.09 29.57 -30.74
CA GLU A 86 6.18 29.52 -31.73
C GLU A 86 5.97 28.32 -32.66
N LEU A 87 5.12 28.49 -33.68
CA LEU A 87 5.04 27.53 -34.79
C LEU A 87 6.12 27.90 -35.81
N SER A 88 7.08 27.00 -36.05
CA SER A 88 8.04 27.17 -37.13
C SER A 88 7.34 26.95 -38.47
N PHE A 89 6.78 28.01 -39.05
CA PHE A 89 6.13 27.93 -40.35
C PHE A 89 7.18 27.93 -41.46
N ASP A 90 7.01 27.06 -42.46
CA ASP A 90 7.78 27.14 -43.71
C ASP A 90 7.59 28.52 -44.38
N SER A 91 8.52 28.92 -45.26
CA SER A 91 8.52 30.25 -45.88
C SER A 91 7.25 30.57 -46.68
N SER A 92 6.60 29.56 -47.28
CA SER A 92 5.33 29.73 -48.01
C SER A 92 4.12 29.93 -47.09
N ILE A 93 4.16 29.35 -45.89
CA ILE A 93 3.06 29.37 -44.92
C ILE A 93 3.14 30.62 -44.04
N SER A 94 4.37 31.10 -43.78
CA SER A 94 4.59 32.40 -43.12
C SER A 94 3.93 33.54 -43.91
N ALA A 95 4.09 33.54 -45.24
CA ALA A 95 3.42 34.51 -46.11
C ALA A 95 1.88 34.40 -46.06
N ALA A 96 1.36 33.18 -45.95
CA ALA A 96 -0.07 32.96 -45.82
C ALA A 96 -0.64 33.47 -44.49
N PHE A 97 0.05 33.19 -43.38
CA PHE A 97 -0.31 33.68 -42.06
C PHE A 97 -0.21 35.20 -41.96
N GLU A 98 0.84 35.81 -42.50
CA GLU A 98 1.00 37.27 -42.59
C GLU A 98 -0.15 37.90 -43.39
N THR A 99 -0.56 37.28 -44.50
CA THR A 99 -1.70 37.74 -45.30
C THR A 99 -3.01 37.66 -44.53
N LEU A 100 -3.26 36.55 -43.83
CA LEU A 100 -4.43 36.35 -42.98
C LEU A 100 -4.49 37.40 -41.84
N GLN A 101 -3.36 37.67 -41.19
CA GLN A 101 -3.24 38.72 -40.17
C GLN A 101 -3.44 40.13 -40.74
N ALA A 102 -2.90 40.41 -41.94
CA ALA A 102 -3.07 41.69 -42.61
C ALA A 102 -4.55 41.94 -42.95
N VAL A 103 -5.26 40.94 -43.47
CA VAL A 103 -6.70 41.02 -43.76
C VAL A 103 -7.51 41.24 -42.47
N ARG A 104 -7.27 40.43 -41.41
CA ARG A 104 -7.92 40.62 -40.10
C ARG A 104 -7.73 42.05 -39.58
N THR A 105 -6.48 42.51 -39.56
CA THR A 105 -6.11 43.81 -39.00
C THR A 105 -6.75 44.96 -39.78
N ARG A 106 -6.63 44.96 -41.12
CA ARG A 106 -7.18 46.04 -41.95
C ARG A 106 -8.72 46.04 -41.96
N CYS A 107 -9.36 44.87 -41.96
CA CYS A 107 -10.82 44.78 -41.90
C CYS A 107 -11.39 45.18 -40.53
N SER A 108 -10.71 44.87 -39.42
CA SER A 108 -11.15 45.25 -38.07
C SER A 108 -11.15 46.77 -37.83
N GLN A 109 -10.30 47.53 -38.53
CA GLN A 109 -10.24 48.99 -38.44
C GLN A 109 -11.49 49.68 -39.04
N VAL A 110 -12.35 48.96 -39.76
CA VAL A 110 -13.58 49.48 -40.33
C VAL A 110 -14.71 49.42 -39.28
N SER A 111 -15.08 50.58 -38.73
CA SER A 111 -16.11 50.75 -37.68
C SER A 111 -17.51 50.25 -38.07
N GLU A 112 -18.16 49.49 -37.19
CA GLU A 112 -19.48 48.85 -37.39
C GLU A 112 -20.67 49.81 -37.46
N GLY A 113 -20.54 51.04 -36.96
CA GLY A 113 -21.65 51.99 -36.83
C GLY A 113 -22.04 52.76 -38.10
N VAL A 114 -21.42 52.49 -39.25
CA VAL A 114 -21.60 53.28 -40.48
C VAL A 114 -22.34 52.48 -41.55
N MET A 115 -23.41 53.02 -42.13
CA MET A 115 -24.12 52.40 -43.26
C MET A 115 -23.12 51.98 -44.36
N GLY A 116 -23.14 50.70 -44.74
CA GLY A 116 -22.22 50.11 -45.71
C GLY A 116 -20.87 49.63 -45.16
N ALA A 117 -20.74 49.35 -43.86
CA ALA A 117 -19.51 48.83 -43.25
C ALA A 117 -19.01 47.53 -43.92
N SER A 118 -19.88 46.53 -44.14
CA SER A 118 -19.51 45.26 -44.79
C SER A 118 -18.98 45.47 -46.22
N ARG A 119 -19.54 46.43 -46.97
CA ARG A 119 -19.08 46.76 -48.33
C ARG A 119 -17.68 47.37 -48.32
N ARG A 120 -17.35 48.16 -47.29
CA ARG A 120 -16.00 48.70 -47.09
C ARG A 120 -15.01 47.61 -46.67
N ARG A 121 -15.38 46.70 -45.76
CA ARG A 121 -14.56 45.53 -45.40
C ARG A 121 -14.26 44.68 -46.64
N LEU A 122 -15.24 44.50 -47.53
CA LEU A 122 -15.07 43.78 -48.79
C LEU A 122 -14.03 44.44 -49.69
N HIS A 123 -14.11 45.75 -49.87
CA HIS A 123 -13.09 46.49 -50.63
C HIS A 123 -11.70 46.40 -50.00
N VAL A 124 -11.60 46.57 -48.68
CA VAL A 124 -10.32 46.50 -47.96
C VAL A 124 -9.70 45.09 -48.05
N MET A 125 -10.51 44.04 -47.96
CA MET A 125 -10.05 42.66 -48.16
C MET A 125 -9.52 42.46 -49.58
N VAL A 126 -10.30 42.86 -50.60
CA VAL A 126 -9.90 42.72 -52.01
C VAL A 126 -8.60 43.49 -52.28
N GLU A 127 -8.48 44.73 -51.80
CA GLU A 127 -7.28 45.55 -51.96
C GLU A 127 -6.06 44.91 -51.28
N THR A 128 -6.25 44.32 -50.09
CA THR A 128 -5.17 43.63 -49.37
C THR A 128 -4.71 42.39 -50.14
N LEU A 129 -5.64 41.60 -50.66
CA LEU A 129 -5.32 40.41 -51.44
C LEU A 129 -4.72 40.75 -52.81
N GLU A 130 -5.15 41.82 -53.48
CA GLU A 130 -4.57 42.28 -54.74
C GLU A 130 -3.10 42.70 -54.60
N SER A 131 -2.70 43.23 -53.44
CA SER A 131 -1.32 43.63 -53.19
C SER A 131 -0.35 42.45 -53.06
N GLY A 132 -0.83 41.29 -52.59
CA GLY A 132 -0.01 40.08 -52.39
C GLY A 132 -0.21 38.99 -53.46
N TYR A 133 -1.40 38.92 -54.05
CA TYR A 133 -1.84 37.85 -54.96
C TYR A 133 -2.43 38.43 -56.25
N HIS A 134 -1.71 39.36 -56.87
CA HIS A 134 -2.14 40.08 -58.08
C HIS A 134 -2.59 39.14 -59.20
N ASP A 135 -1.82 38.09 -59.48
CA ASP A 135 -2.10 37.14 -60.57
C ASP A 135 -3.39 36.34 -60.34
N ALA A 136 -3.68 35.97 -59.09
CA ALA A 136 -4.90 35.25 -58.73
C ALA A 136 -6.15 36.15 -58.83
N MET A 137 -5.99 37.45 -58.54
CA MET A 137 -7.07 38.43 -58.55
C MET A 137 -7.31 39.07 -59.93
N ALA A 138 -6.33 39.01 -60.84
CA ALA A 138 -6.39 39.60 -62.18
C ALA A 138 -7.42 38.92 -63.11
N ALA A 139 -7.76 37.65 -62.86
CA ALA A 139 -8.72 36.89 -63.65
C ALA A 139 -10.19 37.36 -63.45
N ALA A 140 -10.47 38.12 -62.39
CA ALA A 140 -11.81 38.56 -62.04
C ALA A 140 -12.10 39.99 -62.52
N GLY A 141 -13.11 40.15 -63.39
CA GLY A 141 -13.43 41.44 -64.04
C GLY A 141 -14.27 42.42 -63.21
N SER A 142 -14.82 41.99 -62.07
CA SER A 142 -15.63 42.84 -61.17
C SER A 142 -15.16 42.72 -59.72
N VAL A 143 -15.41 43.76 -58.92
CA VAL A 143 -15.06 43.76 -57.48
C VAL A 143 -15.74 42.62 -56.72
N ASN A 144 -16.97 42.26 -57.09
CA ASN A 144 -17.70 41.16 -56.46
C ASN A 144 -17.09 39.79 -56.81
N GLU A 145 -16.64 39.60 -58.05
CA GLU A 145 -15.95 38.37 -58.45
C GLU A 145 -14.59 38.25 -57.76
N LYS A 146 -13.86 39.37 -57.66
CA LYS A 146 -12.61 39.47 -56.89
C LYS A 146 -12.82 39.13 -55.41
N ALA A 147 -13.90 39.60 -54.81
CA ALA A 147 -14.24 39.27 -53.44
C ALA A 147 -14.59 37.80 -53.25
N ARG A 148 -15.25 37.16 -54.24
CA ARG A 148 -15.54 35.72 -54.19
C ARG A 148 -14.24 34.90 -54.23
N VAL A 149 -13.37 35.19 -55.20
CA VAL A 149 -12.04 34.55 -55.31
C VAL A 149 -11.21 34.79 -54.05
N GLY A 150 -11.26 36.01 -53.50
CA GLY A 150 -10.55 36.34 -52.27
C GLY A 150 -11.05 35.60 -51.03
N ILE A 151 -12.37 35.39 -50.91
CA ILE A 151 -12.96 34.56 -49.83
C ILE A 151 -12.49 33.11 -49.95
N GLU A 152 -12.50 32.53 -51.15
CA GLU A 152 -12.05 31.15 -51.38
C GLU A 152 -10.56 30.98 -51.06
N LEU A 153 -9.72 31.93 -51.48
CA LEU A 153 -8.28 31.93 -51.20
C LEU A 153 -8.01 31.98 -49.68
N LEU A 154 -8.70 32.86 -48.95
CA LEU A 154 -8.55 32.96 -47.49
C LEU A 154 -9.04 31.70 -46.77
N ASP A 155 -10.13 31.08 -47.23
CA ASP A 155 -10.64 29.82 -46.65
C ASP A 155 -9.67 28.65 -46.89
N GLU A 156 -9.03 28.58 -48.06
CA GLU A 156 -8.00 27.58 -48.38
C GLU A 156 -6.77 27.75 -47.48
N MET A 157 -6.26 28.98 -47.34
CA MET A 157 -5.13 29.29 -46.46
C MET A 157 -5.43 28.95 -44.99
N LEU A 158 -6.67 29.18 -44.54
CA LEU A 158 -7.12 28.80 -43.20
C LEU A 158 -7.11 27.29 -42.99
N GLN A 159 -7.53 26.50 -43.98
CA GLN A 159 -7.57 25.04 -43.89
C GLN A 159 -6.17 24.43 -43.84
N ASP A 160 -5.26 24.91 -44.69
CA ASP A 160 -3.87 24.45 -44.73
C ASP A 160 -3.15 24.65 -43.39
N MET A 161 -3.41 25.79 -42.72
CA MET A 161 -2.85 26.04 -41.39
C MET A 161 -3.41 25.10 -40.30
N GLU A 162 -4.71 24.79 -40.32
CA GLU A 162 -5.30 23.86 -39.34
C GLU A 162 -4.67 22.46 -39.43
N GLU A 163 -4.47 21.96 -40.64
CA GLU A 163 -3.87 20.63 -40.85
C GLU A 163 -2.44 20.55 -40.31
N GLN A 164 -1.66 21.63 -40.42
CA GLN A 164 -0.29 21.66 -39.93
C GLN A 164 -0.21 21.75 -38.41
N VAL A 165 -1.05 22.58 -37.79
CA VAL A 165 -1.14 22.66 -36.32
C VAL A 165 -1.56 21.31 -35.73
N ALA A 166 -2.48 20.59 -36.40
CA ALA A 166 -2.86 19.24 -36.00
C ALA A 166 -1.69 18.25 -36.08
N LYS A 167 -0.93 18.25 -37.18
CA LYS A 167 0.27 17.40 -37.35
C LYS A 167 1.33 17.68 -36.29
N PHE A 168 1.67 18.96 -36.07
CA PHE A 168 2.67 19.36 -35.09
C PHE A 168 2.31 18.89 -33.67
N ARG A 169 1.03 19.01 -33.30
CA ARG A 169 0.52 18.53 -32.00
C ARG A 169 0.65 17.02 -31.86
N GLU A 170 0.30 16.25 -32.88
CA GLU A 170 0.39 14.79 -32.85
C GLU A 170 1.84 14.31 -32.73
N THR A 171 2.76 14.92 -33.49
CA THR A 171 4.20 14.60 -33.41
C THR A 171 4.80 15.00 -32.06
N GLY A 172 4.50 16.19 -31.56
CA GLY A 172 5.00 16.65 -30.26
C GLY A 172 4.51 15.80 -29.09
N LEU A 173 3.25 15.36 -29.11
CA LEU A 173 2.71 14.43 -28.12
C LEU A 173 3.34 13.04 -28.23
N ALA A 174 3.61 12.55 -29.44
CA ALA A 174 4.26 11.26 -29.64
C ALA A 174 5.71 11.27 -29.12
N THR A 175 6.50 12.29 -29.47
CA THR A 175 7.89 12.42 -28.99
C THR A 175 7.96 12.63 -27.47
N ALA A 176 7.05 13.43 -26.89
CA ALA A 176 6.95 13.57 -25.44
C ALA A 176 6.57 12.26 -24.75
N ALA A 177 5.70 11.45 -25.36
CA ALA A 177 5.33 10.14 -24.82
C ALA A 177 6.49 9.14 -24.91
N GLU A 178 7.22 9.09 -26.02
CA GLU A 178 8.41 8.24 -26.19
C GLU A 178 9.50 8.58 -25.17
N THR A 179 9.83 9.87 -25.01
CA THR A 179 10.83 10.32 -24.03
C THR A 179 10.45 9.99 -22.58
N LEU A 180 9.17 10.13 -22.21
CA LEU A 180 8.67 9.73 -20.89
C LEU A 180 8.74 8.21 -20.69
N MET A 181 8.45 7.41 -21.72
CA MET A 181 8.54 5.95 -21.66
C MET A 181 10.00 5.49 -21.54
N ASP A 182 10.91 6.09 -22.30
CA ASP A 182 12.34 5.78 -22.22
C ASP A 182 12.93 6.13 -20.86
N GLU A 183 12.57 7.29 -20.30
CA GLU A 183 13.01 7.66 -18.95
C GLU A 183 12.42 6.72 -17.89
N ALA A 184 11.14 6.31 -18.03
CA ALA A 184 10.53 5.34 -17.14
C ALA A 184 11.23 3.97 -17.21
N HIS A 185 11.55 3.47 -18.40
CA HIS A 185 12.32 2.23 -18.56
C HIS A 185 13.71 2.35 -17.95
N ARG A 186 14.43 3.44 -18.20
CA ARG A 186 15.77 3.68 -17.64
C ARG A 186 15.77 3.68 -16.11
N VAL A 187 14.82 4.37 -15.49
CA VAL A 187 14.67 4.39 -14.02
C VAL A 187 14.35 3.00 -13.47
N VAL A 188 13.51 2.23 -14.16
CA VAL A 188 13.19 0.85 -13.78
C VAL A 188 14.43 -0.05 -13.90
N ASP A 189 15.16 0.02 -15.01
CA ASP A 189 16.36 -0.79 -15.26
C ASP A 189 17.48 -0.47 -14.26
N GLU A 190 17.74 0.81 -13.99
CA GLU A 190 18.68 1.22 -12.92
C GLU A 190 18.23 0.70 -11.55
N GLY A 191 16.92 0.71 -11.27
CA GLY A 191 16.36 0.15 -10.05
C GLY A 191 16.59 -1.35 -9.93
N ILE A 192 16.36 -2.10 -11.01
CA ILE A 192 16.59 -3.55 -11.09
C ILE A 192 18.08 -3.86 -10.92
N GLU A 193 18.97 -3.15 -11.60
CA GLU A 193 20.41 -3.40 -11.53
C GLU A 193 20.97 -3.11 -10.12
N ARG A 194 20.48 -2.06 -9.44
CA ARG A 194 20.82 -1.79 -8.04
C ARG A 194 20.31 -2.90 -7.10
N ALA A 195 19.11 -3.42 -7.35
CA ALA A 195 18.56 -4.52 -6.57
C ALA A 195 19.37 -5.82 -6.76
N ILE A 196 19.77 -6.14 -8.00
CA ILE A 196 20.63 -7.30 -8.31
C ILE A 196 21.98 -7.17 -7.60
N ARG A 197 22.68 -6.03 -7.74
CA ARG A 197 23.97 -5.80 -7.06
C ARG A 197 23.86 -5.90 -5.54
N ALA A 198 22.76 -5.42 -4.96
CA ALA A 198 22.51 -5.53 -3.53
C ALA A 198 22.26 -6.98 -3.10
N ALA A 199 21.55 -7.78 -3.90
CA ALA A 199 21.30 -9.19 -3.66
C ALA A 199 22.59 -10.02 -3.74
N GLU A 200 23.40 -9.84 -4.79
CA GLU A 200 24.71 -10.49 -4.94
C GLU A 200 25.65 -10.14 -3.79
N SER A 201 25.74 -8.85 -3.43
CA SER A 201 26.54 -8.41 -2.29
C SER A 201 26.06 -9.05 -0.98
N LEU A 202 24.76 -9.23 -0.80
CA LEU A 202 24.21 -9.88 0.38
C LEU A 202 24.54 -11.38 0.42
N GLU A 203 24.43 -12.08 -0.71
CA GLU A 203 24.80 -13.50 -0.83
C GLU A 203 26.26 -13.73 -0.45
N ASP A 204 27.16 -12.89 -0.96
CA ASP A 204 28.57 -12.88 -0.59
C ASP A 204 28.80 -12.71 0.93
N HIS A 205 28.07 -11.78 1.56
CA HIS A 205 28.15 -11.57 3.01
C HIS A 205 27.63 -12.77 3.80
N VAL A 206 26.55 -13.41 3.34
CA VAL A 206 25.99 -14.63 3.94
C VAL A 206 26.99 -15.78 3.84
N GLN A 207 27.62 -15.98 2.68
CA GLN A 207 28.60 -17.04 2.49
C GLN A 207 29.86 -16.85 3.36
N ARG A 208 30.32 -15.60 3.50
CA ARG A 208 31.40 -15.24 4.43
C ARG A 208 31.03 -15.55 5.88
N ALA A 209 29.81 -15.21 6.30
CA ALA A 209 29.34 -15.49 7.65
C ALA A 209 29.20 -17.00 7.93
N ILE A 210 28.73 -17.79 6.96
CA ILE A 210 28.68 -19.26 7.03
C ILE A 210 30.08 -19.83 7.27
N THR A 211 31.04 -19.42 6.45
CA THR A 211 32.42 -19.91 6.51
C THR A 211 33.04 -19.59 7.86
N ARG A 212 32.87 -18.35 8.32
CA ARG A 212 33.38 -17.91 9.62
C ARG A 212 32.73 -18.63 10.80
N ALA A 213 31.43 -18.91 10.71
CA ALA A 213 30.73 -19.66 11.75
C ALA A 213 31.22 -21.12 11.80
N ARG A 214 31.58 -21.71 10.65
CA ARG A 214 32.16 -23.05 10.58
C ARG A 214 33.55 -23.13 11.20
N GLU A 215 34.37 -22.09 11.04
CA GLU A 215 35.74 -22.04 11.55
C GLU A 215 35.81 -21.66 13.04
N HIS A 216 35.03 -20.66 13.46
CA HIS A 216 35.14 -20.04 14.78
C HIS A 216 33.93 -20.29 15.70
N GLY A 217 32.86 -20.90 15.19
CA GLY A 217 31.62 -21.12 15.94
C GLY A 217 30.74 -19.87 16.00
N LEU A 218 30.66 -19.25 17.18
CA LEU A 218 29.78 -18.08 17.40
C LEU A 218 30.37 -16.83 16.76
N LEU A 219 29.52 -16.06 16.08
CA LEU A 219 29.89 -14.82 15.39
C LEU A 219 29.81 -13.59 16.30
N ARG A 220 30.55 -12.54 15.91
CA ARG A 220 30.40 -11.19 16.43
C ARG A 220 29.36 -10.41 15.62
N TYR A 221 28.83 -9.32 16.19
CA TYR A 221 27.85 -8.47 15.50
C TYR A 221 28.36 -7.95 14.15
N GLU A 222 29.64 -7.56 14.10
CA GLU A 222 30.32 -7.07 12.89
C GLU A 222 30.47 -8.13 11.78
N ASP A 223 30.33 -9.41 12.13
CA ASP A 223 30.50 -10.54 11.22
C ASP A 223 29.18 -10.98 10.58
N LEU A 224 28.06 -10.54 11.13
CA LEU A 224 26.74 -10.88 10.62
C LEU A 224 26.43 -10.15 9.31
N PRO A 225 25.67 -10.76 8.40
CA PRO A 225 25.05 -10.02 7.30
C PRO A 225 24.04 -9.00 7.84
N ILE A 226 23.84 -7.91 7.10
CA ILE A 226 23.02 -6.76 7.54
C ILE A 226 21.61 -7.17 8.04
N PRO A 227 20.86 -8.09 7.39
CA PRO A 227 19.52 -8.46 7.87
C PRO A 227 19.49 -9.13 9.25
N TRP A 228 20.59 -9.73 9.71
CA TRP A 228 20.70 -10.39 11.02
C TRP A 228 21.20 -9.43 12.12
N ARG A 229 21.60 -8.20 11.78
CA ARG A 229 22.16 -7.21 12.72
C ARG A 229 21.09 -6.43 13.49
N ILE A 230 20.34 -7.12 14.35
CA ILE A 230 19.17 -6.55 15.04
C ILE A 230 19.53 -5.57 16.18
N ASN A 231 20.49 -5.91 17.04
CA ASN A 231 20.83 -5.11 18.23
C ASN A 231 22.35 -4.84 18.29
N PRO A 232 22.84 -3.61 18.02
CA PRO A 232 24.27 -3.30 18.00
C PRO A 232 24.94 -3.35 19.38
N HIS A 233 24.15 -3.39 20.47
CA HIS A 233 24.70 -3.46 21.83
C HIS A 233 25.06 -4.88 22.27
N ILE A 234 24.56 -5.88 21.54
CA ILE A 234 24.94 -7.28 21.72
C ILE A 234 26.10 -7.56 20.76
N THR A 235 27.30 -7.78 21.29
CA THR A 235 28.53 -7.72 20.48
C THR A 235 29.03 -9.08 19.99
N LYS A 236 28.69 -10.17 20.69
CA LYS A 236 29.11 -11.55 20.38
C LYS A 236 28.05 -12.56 20.77
N GLY A 237 28.27 -13.81 20.38
CA GLY A 237 27.46 -14.96 20.78
C GLY A 237 26.40 -15.35 19.75
N TYR A 238 26.45 -14.76 18.55
CA TYR A 238 25.48 -15.02 17.49
C TYR A 238 25.70 -16.37 16.83
N ARG A 239 24.59 -17.06 16.56
CA ARG A 239 24.58 -18.32 15.82
C ARG A 239 24.32 -18.03 14.35
N PHE A 240 24.96 -18.80 13.47
CA PHE A 240 24.70 -18.76 12.04
C PHE A 240 24.82 -20.18 11.49
N SER A 241 23.82 -20.65 10.77
CA SER A 241 23.67 -22.08 10.43
C SER A 241 23.01 -22.25 9.06
N GLU A 242 23.61 -23.10 8.23
CA GLU A 242 23.10 -23.42 6.90
C GLU A 242 21.84 -24.29 6.95
N THR A 243 21.76 -25.20 7.92
CA THR A 243 20.66 -26.17 7.99
C THR A 243 19.73 -25.90 9.16
N LYS A 244 18.44 -26.19 8.96
CA LYS A 244 17.40 -26.11 9.99
C LYS A 244 17.73 -27.01 11.20
N LEU A 245 18.29 -28.19 10.94
CA LEU A 245 18.69 -29.12 12.00
C LEU A 245 19.85 -28.58 12.84
N ALA A 246 20.81 -27.87 12.23
CA ALA A 246 21.86 -27.18 12.97
C ALA A 246 21.29 -26.07 13.88
N CYS A 247 20.29 -25.33 13.40
CA CYS A 247 19.58 -24.34 14.21
C CYS A 247 18.95 -24.99 15.46
N VAL A 248 18.23 -26.11 15.29
CA VAL A 248 17.63 -26.85 16.42
C VAL A 248 18.68 -27.39 17.38
N ARG A 249 19.77 -28.00 16.88
CA ARG A 249 20.86 -28.48 17.74
C ARG A 249 21.51 -27.34 18.53
N SER A 250 21.68 -26.18 17.90
CA SER A 250 22.30 -25.01 18.52
C SER A 250 21.48 -24.41 19.66
N ALA A 251 20.16 -24.69 19.75
CA ALA A 251 19.31 -24.27 20.86
C ALA A 251 19.72 -24.87 22.21
N PHE A 252 20.43 -26.01 22.19
CA PHE A 252 21.01 -26.67 23.37
C PHE A 252 22.45 -26.21 23.65
N GLY A 253 23.01 -25.34 22.81
CA GLY A 253 24.35 -24.78 22.94
C GLY A 253 24.34 -23.40 23.57
N PHE A 254 25.51 -22.97 24.06
CA PHE A 254 25.68 -21.63 24.61
C PHE A 254 25.65 -20.58 23.49
N SER A 255 24.74 -19.61 23.57
CA SER A 255 24.60 -18.52 22.59
C SER A 255 23.86 -17.33 23.21
N ASN A 256 23.85 -16.20 22.51
CA ASN A 256 23.07 -15.03 22.92
C ASN A 256 21.54 -15.25 22.92
N GLU A 257 21.08 -16.32 22.27
CA GLU A 257 19.67 -16.71 22.20
C GLU A 257 19.27 -17.77 23.24
N LEU A 258 20.23 -18.30 24.00
CA LEU A 258 19.99 -19.38 24.98
C LEU A 258 18.85 -19.02 25.95
N VAL A 259 18.93 -17.84 26.58
CA VAL A 259 17.93 -17.41 27.55
C VAL A 259 16.59 -17.12 26.88
N ASN A 260 16.57 -16.61 25.64
CA ASN A 260 15.33 -16.33 24.92
C ASN A 260 14.56 -17.62 24.62
N ILE A 261 15.28 -18.68 24.19
CA ILE A 261 14.69 -19.99 23.91
C ILE A 261 14.21 -20.66 25.20
N TRP A 262 15.10 -20.79 26.20
CA TRP A 262 14.81 -21.60 27.38
C TRP A 262 13.86 -20.94 28.37
N SER A 263 13.81 -19.60 28.44
CA SER A 263 12.82 -18.90 29.28
C SER A 263 11.39 -19.21 28.82
N HIS A 264 11.13 -19.23 27.52
CA HIS A 264 9.83 -19.59 26.96
C HIS A 264 9.59 -21.10 26.94
N ALA A 265 10.62 -21.94 26.76
CA ALA A 265 10.47 -23.40 26.88
C ALA A 265 10.07 -23.83 28.29
N ILE A 266 10.72 -23.27 29.32
CA ILE A 266 10.34 -23.47 30.72
C ILE A 266 8.96 -22.86 30.98
N GLY A 267 8.71 -21.65 30.46
CA GLY A 267 7.41 -21.01 30.52
C GLY A 267 6.28 -21.88 29.97
N LEU A 268 6.51 -22.58 28.86
CA LEU A 268 5.53 -23.48 28.25
C LEU A 268 5.19 -24.64 29.20
N ILE A 269 6.19 -25.25 29.83
CA ILE A 269 5.96 -26.32 30.82
C ILE A 269 5.15 -25.79 32.00
N LEU A 270 5.46 -24.57 32.49
CA LEU A 270 4.72 -23.94 33.58
C LEU A 270 3.27 -23.65 33.19
N VAL A 271 3.02 -23.05 32.02
CA VAL A 271 1.66 -22.75 31.54
C VAL A 271 0.87 -24.03 31.30
N LEU A 272 1.47 -25.09 30.76
CA LEU A 272 0.83 -26.40 30.62
C LEU A 272 0.49 -27.00 32.00
N SER A 273 1.38 -26.88 32.98
CA SER A 273 1.11 -27.31 34.36
C SER A 273 -0.06 -26.53 34.95
N VAL A 274 -0.15 -25.22 34.69
CA VAL A 274 -1.30 -24.40 35.10
C VAL A 274 -2.58 -24.86 34.39
N ALA A 275 -2.55 -25.03 33.07
CA ALA A 275 -3.72 -25.39 32.28
C ALA A 275 -4.31 -26.78 32.63
N PHE A 276 -3.45 -27.77 32.85
CA PHE A 276 -3.86 -29.17 33.03
C PHE A 276 -3.91 -29.64 34.49
N TYR A 277 -3.25 -28.96 35.42
CA TYR A 277 -3.24 -29.34 36.83
C TYR A 277 -3.82 -28.27 37.74
N PHE A 278 -3.27 -27.05 37.76
CA PHE A 278 -3.71 -26.02 38.73
C PHE A 278 -5.09 -25.45 38.41
N TYR A 279 -5.43 -25.24 37.13
CA TYR A 279 -6.74 -24.74 36.74
C TYR A 279 -7.87 -25.73 37.04
N PRO A 280 -7.77 -27.03 36.66
CA PRO A 280 -8.80 -28.02 36.99
C PRO A 280 -8.95 -28.30 38.49
N THR A 281 -7.92 -28.07 39.29
CA THR A 281 -7.95 -28.23 40.75
C THR A 281 -8.39 -26.97 41.49
N SER A 282 -8.61 -25.85 40.79
CA SER A 282 -9.05 -24.60 41.39
C SER A 282 -10.50 -24.67 41.87
N ALA A 283 -10.83 -23.88 42.91
CA ALA A 283 -12.19 -23.81 43.44
C ALA A 283 -13.20 -23.29 42.41
N ASN A 284 -12.77 -22.42 41.49
CA ASN A 284 -13.62 -21.88 40.44
C ASN A 284 -14.01 -22.94 39.40
N PHE A 285 -13.14 -23.92 39.12
CA PHE A 285 -13.38 -24.92 38.07
C PHE A 285 -14.61 -25.79 38.34
N SER A 286 -14.92 -26.08 39.60
CA SER A 286 -16.12 -26.85 39.97
C SER A 286 -17.43 -26.06 39.78
N LEU A 287 -17.34 -24.73 39.74
CA LEU A 287 -18.45 -23.81 39.50
C LEU A 287 -18.60 -23.43 38.02
N SER A 288 -17.53 -23.61 37.23
CA SER A 288 -17.48 -23.25 35.82
C SER A 288 -18.43 -24.08 34.96
N SER A 289 -19.18 -23.38 34.10
CA SER A 289 -19.88 -23.99 32.98
C SER A 289 -18.91 -24.45 31.88
N LYS A 290 -19.43 -25.20 30.90
CA LYS A 290 -18.64 -25.58 29.71
C LYS A 290 -18.14 -24.36 28.92
N ALA A 291 -18.91 -23.26 28.92
CA ALA A 291 -18.51 -22.03 28.24
C ALA A 291 -17.35 -21.33 28.97
N ASP A 292 -17.39 -21.28 30.30
CA ASP A 292 -16.31 -20.73 31.14
C ASP A 292 -15.00 -21.48 30.90
N ILE A 293 -15.08 -22.82 30.93
CA ILE A 293 -13.93 -23.70 30.66
C ILE A 293 -13.40 -23.48 29.25
N PHE A 294 -14.28 -23.33 28.25
CA PHE A 294 -13.87 -23.06 26.87
C PHE A 294 -13.13 -21.73 26.74
N ILE A 295 -13.63 -20.66 27.35
CA ILE A 295 -13.00 -19.33 27.31
C ILE A 295 -11.62 -19.35 27.99
N ALA A 296 -11.49 -20.01 29.14
CA ALA A 296 -10.19 -20.22 29.77
C ALA A 296 -9.24 -21.07 28.89
N ALA A 297 -9.76 -22.12 28.24
CA ALA A 297 -8.98 -22.96 27.34
C ALA A 297 -8.45 -22.20 26.11
N VAL A 298 -9.23 -21.25 25.56
CA VAL A 298 -8.78 -20.36 24.48
C VAL A 298 -7.58 -19.52 24.94
N PHE A 299 -7.61 -18.96 26.16
CA PHE A 299 -6.47 -18.24 26.72
C PHE A 299 -5.23 -19.13 26.89
N PHE A 300 -5.37 -20.31 27.50
CA PHE A 300 -4.23 -21.23 27.66
C PHE A 300 -3.67 -21.71 26.33
N PHE A 301 -4.52 -21.98 25.35
CA PHE A 301 -4.08 -22.33 24.00
C PHE A 301 -3.28 -21.19 23.38
N ALA A 302 -3.79 -19.95 23.42
CA ALA A 302 -3.09 -18.79 22.88
C ALA A 302 -1.77 -18.51 23.62
N ALA A 303 -1.73 -18.68 24.95
CA ALA A 303 -0.50 -18.55 25.74
C ALA A 303 0.55 -19.59 25.35
N CYS A 304 0.19 -20.88 25.30
CA CYS A 304 1.08 -21.95 24.85
C CYS A 304 1.56 -21.70 23.41
N GLN A 305 0.66 -21.32 22.51
CA GLN A 305 0.97 -21.02 21.12
C GLN A 305 1.95 -19.86 20.99
N CYS A 306 1.76 -18.77 21.74
CA CYS A 306 2.69 -17.65 21.78
C CYS A 306 4.10 -18.10 22.20
N LEU A 307 4.21 -18.89 23.26
CA LEU A 307 5.50 -19.40 23.73
C LEU A 307 6.16 -20.33 22.70
N VAL A 308 5.40 -21.23 22.07
CA VAL A 308 5.89 -22.11 21.01
C VAL A 308 6.38 -21.33 19.79
N CYS A 309 5.60 -20.35 19.32
CA CYS A 309 5.99 -19.50 18.19
C CYS A 309 7.28 -18.74 18.47
N SER A 310 7.43 -18.22 19.68
CA SER A 310 8.66 -17.55 20.10
C SER A 310 9.85 -18.51 20.20
N ILE A 311 9.66 -19.73 20.73
CA ILE A 311 10.72 -20.77 20.74
C ILE A 311 11.15 -21.10 19.31
N ILE A 312 10.21 -21.26 18.37
CA ILE A 312 10.50 -21.53 16.96
C ILE A 312 11.31 -20.37 16.36
N TRP A 313 10.86 -19.14 16.54
CA TRP A 313 11.55 -17.95 16.04
C TRP A 313 12.99 -17.88 16.56
N HIS A 314 13.18 -17.90 17.87
CA HIS A 314 14.51 -17.81 18.47
C HIS A 314 15.38 -19.03 18.15
N THR A 315 14.80 -20.20 17.93
CA THR A 315 15.58 -21.36 17.46
C THR A 315 16.06 -21.16 16.03
N MET A 316 15.19 -20.65 15.16
CA MET A 316 15.40 -20.57 13.71
C MET A 316 16.03 -19.28 13.22
N ASN A 317 16.14 -18.24 14.05
CA ASN A 317 16.71 -16.95 13.66
C ASN A 317 18.20 -16.99 13.28
N SER A 318 18.86 -18.13 13.50
CA SER A 318 20.22 -18.41 13.05
C SER A 318 20.32 -19.00 11.65
N VAL A 319 19.20 -19.27 10.97
CA VAL A 319 19.22 -19.86 9.62
C VAL A 319 19.81 -18.86 8.63
N ALA A 320 20.72 -19.32 7.77
CA ALA A 320 21.36 -18.52 6.73
C ALA A 320 20.48 -18.37 5.47
N ASP A 321 19.19 -18.06 5.67
CA ASP A 321 18.20 -17.89 4.60
C ASP A 321 17.28 -16.70 4.96
N ILE A 322 17.29 -15.69 4.09
CA ILE A 322 16.58 -14.42 4.30
C ILE A 322 15.04 -14.58 4.22
N CYS A 323 14.56 -15.48 3.37
CA CYS A 323 13.13 -15.74 3.23
C CYS A 323 12.62 -16.44 4.48
N LEU A 324 13.35 -17.46 4.94
CA LEU A 324 12.98 -18.21 6.13
C LEU A 324 13.01 -17.36 7.41
N ILE A 325 14.02 -16.50 7.60
CA ILE A 325 14.05 -15.62 8.78
C ILE A 325 12.85 -14.66 8.78
N SER A 326 12.49 -14.07 7.64
CA SER A 326 11.30 -13.21 7.57
C SER A 326 10.03 -13.98 7.93
N MET A 327 9.87 -15.21 7.46
CA MET A 327 8.70 -16.04 7.78
C MET A 327 8.62 -16.39 9.27
N PHE A 328 9.74 -16.79 9.89
CA PHE A 328 9.74 -17.14 11.31
C PHE A 328 9.50 -15.92 12.20
N ALA A 329 9.90 -14.71 11.78
CA ALA A 329 9.54 -13.48 12.49
C ALA A 329 8.01 -13.26 12.48
N CYS A 330 7.35 -13.49 11.35
CA CYS A 330 5.88 -13.40 11.26
C CYS A 330 5.16 -14.42 12.17
N VAL A 331 5.74 -15.61 12.34
CA VAL A 331 5.22 -16.64 13.27
C VAL A 331 5.21 -16.13 14.71
N ASP A 332 6.26 -15.44 15.15
CA ASP A 332 6.33 -14.86 16.51
C ASP A 332 5.29 -13.75 16.70
N TYR A 333 5.18 -12.82 15.75
CA TYR A 333 4.17 -11.76 15.78
C TYR A 333 2.74 -12.29 15.82
N THR A 334 2.49 -13.41 15.13
CA THR A 334 1.20 -14.12 15.17
C THR A 334 0.88 -14.60 16.59
N GLY A 335 1.87 -15.15 17.30
CA GLY A 335 1.73 -15.59 18.69
C GLY A 335 1.37 -14.47 19.66
N ILE A 336 2.09 -13.35 19.58
CA ILE A 336 1.81 -12.17 20.42
C ILE A 336 0.39 -11.66 20.17
N SER A 337 -0.03 -11.59 18.89
CA SER A 337 -1.34 -11.09 18.48
C SER A 337 -2.48 -11.92 19.07
N LEU A 338 -2.40 -13.25 18.97
CA LEU A 338 -3.42 -14.16 19.50
C LEU A 338 -3.48 -14.17 21.02
N LEU A 339 -2.33 -14.09 21.70
CA LEU A 339 -2.28 -13.99 23.15
C LEU A 339 -2.96 -12.72 23.67
N ILE A 340 -2.69 -11.56 23.05
CA ILE A 340 -3.34 -10.30 23.41
C ILE A 340 -4.87 -10.41 23.21
N ALA A 341 -5.31 -10.88 22.04
CA ALA A 341 -6.73 -11.01 21.74
C ALA A 341 -7.45 -11.95 22.73
N ALA A 342 -6.88 -13.13 23.01
CA ALA A 342 -7.45 -14.07 23.97
C ALA A 342 -7.50 -13.50 25.40
N SER A 343 -6.47 -12.77 25.82
CA SER A 343 -6.42 -12.11 27.13
C SER A 343 -7.51 -11.04 27.29
N ILE A 344 -7.73 -10.23 26.24
CA ILE A 344 -8.82 -9.24 26.23
C ILE A 344 -10.18 -9.95 26.20
N MET A 345 -10.37 -10.97 25.35
CA MET A 345 -11.63 -11.71 25.26
C MET A 345 -12.04 -12.38 26.58
N THR A 346 -11.10 -12.98 27.32
CA THR A 346 -11.40 -13.56 28.66
C THR A 346 -11.86 -12.49 29.66
N THR A 347 -11.29 -11.30 29.58
CA THR A 347 -11.66 -10.15 30.42
C THR A 347 -13.05 -9.63 30.03
N GLU A 348 -13.32 -9.43 28.74
CA GLU A 348 -14.63 -8.99 28.23
C GLU A 348 -15.75 -9.98 28.56
N TYR A 349 -15.47 -11.28 28.42
CA TYR A 349 -16.43 -12.35 28.72
C TYR A 349 -16.93 -12.29 30.17
N THR A 350 -16.01 -12.07 31.11
CA THR A 350 -16.30 -12.01 32.55
C THR A 350 -16.83 -10.64 32.99
N ALA A 351 -16.35 -9.54 32.38
CA ALA A 351 -16.82 -8.18 32.67
C ALA A 351 -18.31 -7.96 32.34
N PHE A 352 -18.78 -8.61 31.27
CA PHE A 352 -20.16 -8.57 30.79
C PHE A 352 -20.85 -9.94 30.92
N TYR A 353 -20.51 -10.71 31.95
CA TYR A 353 -21.02 -12.07 32.12
C TYR A 353 -22.56 -12.16 32.07
N CYS A 354 -23.24 -11.19 32.68
CA CYS A 354 -24.70 -11.07 32.72
C CYS A 354 -25.29 -10.19 31.58
N GLU A 355 -24.46 -9.57 30.73
CA GLU A 355 -24.88 -8.61 29.70
C GLU A 355 -24.53 -9.14 28.30
N PRO A 356 -25.36 -10.03 27.71
CA PRO A 356 -25.00 -10.77 26.51
C PRO A 356 -24.72 -9.88 25.29
N VAL A 357 -25.43 -8.76 25.16
CA VAL A 357 -25.25 -7.84 24.02
C VAL A 357 -23.85 -7.21 24.05
N SER A 358 -23.50 -6.52 25.14
CA SER A 358 -22.17 -5.92 25.28
C SER A 358 -21.05 -6.96 25.23
N ARG A 359 -21.24 -8.12 25.88
CA ARG A 359 -20.29 -9.23 25.82
C ARG A 359 -19.96 -9.64 24.39
N TRP A 360 -20.99 -9.94 23.58
CA TRP A 360 -20.77 -10.39 22.21
C TRP A 360 -20.20 -9.30 21.30
N VAL A 361 -20.63 -8.05 21.46
CA VAL A 361 -20.11 -6.92 20.66
C VAL A 361 -18.61 -6.77 20.87
N TYR A 362 -18.14 -6.74 22.11
CA TYR A 362 -16.71 -6.60 22.40
C TYR A 362 -15.92 -7.83 21.99
N MET A 363 -16.38 -9.04 22.37
CA MET A 363 -15.66 -10.27 22.04
C MET A 363 -15.54 -10.52 20.53
N VAL A 364 -16.59 -10.25 19.75
CA VAL A 364 -16.54 -10.39 18.29
C VAL A 364 -15.59 -9.35 17.68
N THR A 365 -15.63 -8.12 18.18
CA THR A 365 -14.71 -7.06 17.72
C THR A 365 -13.25 -7.46 17.99
N THR A 366 -12.95 -7.91 19.21
CA THR A 366 -11.62 -8.38 19.60
C THR A 366 -11.21 -9.63 18.82
N ALA A 367 -12.12 -10.55 18.53
CA ALA A 367 -11.84 -11.72 17.70
C ALA A 367 -11.51 -11.36 16.24
N ILE A 368 -12.26 -10.43 15.63
CA ILE A 368 -12.00 -9.95 14.26
C ILE A 368 -10.64 -9.27 14.19
N LEU A 369 -10.32 -8.40 15.14
CA LEU A 369 -9.02 -7.76 15.22
C LEU A 369 -7.91 -8.78 15.49
N GLY A 370 -8.13 -9.76 16.37
CA GLY A 370 -7.19 -10.86 16.61
C GLY A 370 -6.86 -11.64 15.33
N ILE A 371 -7.88 -12.00 14.53
CA ILE A 371 -7.70 -12.63 13.21
C ILE A 371 -6.92 -11.72 12.26
N GLY A 372 -7.23 -10.42 12.25
CA GLY A 372 -6.46 -9.42 11.51
C GLY A 372 -4.99 -9.43 11.91
N GLY A 373 -4.69 -9.56 13.21
CA GLY A 373 -3.32 -9.62 13.74
C GLY A 373 -2.58 -10.89 13.36
N VAL A 374 -3.30 -11.97 13.03
CA VAL A 374 -2.73 -13.19 12.44
C VAL A 374 -2.46 -13.01 10.96
N ILE A 375 -3.38 -12.43 10.19
CA ILE A 375 -3.28 -12.40 8.72
C ILE A 375 -2.33 -11.30 8.23
N LEU A 376 -2.43 -10.09 8.81
CA LEU A 376 -1.73 -8.92 8.30
C LEU A 376 -0.19 -9.07 8.30
N PRO A 377 0.48 -9.60 9.35
CA PRO A 377 1.93 -9.78 9.33
C PRO A 377 2.45 -10.69 8.21
N TRP A 378 1.60 -11.55 7.64
CA TRP A 378 1.98 -12.45 6.55
C TRP A 378 1.83 -11.81 5.17
N HIS A 379 1.21 -10.64 5.08
CA HIS A 379 1.09 -9.92 3.83
C HIS A 379 2.40 -9.17 3.54
N PRO A 380 3.10 -9.42 2.41
CA PRO A 380 4.42 -8.83 2.14
C PRO A 380 4.45 -7.31 2.22
N ARG A 381 3.39 -6.64 1.74
CA ARG A 381 3.26 -5.18 1.82
C ARG A 381 3.14 -4.66 3.27
N PHE A 382 2.51 -5.41 4.16
CA PHE A 382 2.31 -4.99 5.55
C PHE A 382 3.54 -5.28 6.42
N ASN A 383 4.30 -6.33 6.07
CA ASN A 383 5.57 -6.64 6.74
C ASN A 383 6.73 -5.73 6.27
N GLY A 384 6.55 -5.00 5.16
CA GLY A 384 7.51 -4.01 4.68
C GLY A 384 7.84 -2.94 5.72
N GLN A 385 9.08 -2.43 5.67
CA GLN A 385 9.54 -1.36 6.56
C GLN A 385 8.79 -0.04 6.32
N ASP A 386 8.32 0.19 5.10
CA ASP A 386 7.48 1.31 4.68
C ASP A 386 6.11 1.35 5.36
N MET A 387 5.57 0.19 5.76
CA MET A 387 4.28 0.06 6.44
C MET A 387 4.41 -0.18 7.95
N ALA A 388 5.60 0.04 8.53
CA ALA A 388 5.83 -0.15 9.97
C ALA A 388 4.86 0.69 10.83
N TRP A 389 4.51 1.90 10.40
CA TRP A 389 3.56 2.76 11.11
C TRP A 389 2.12 2.20 11.09
N VAL A 390 1.70 1.56 9.99
CA VAL A 390 0.38 0.91 9.89
C VAL A 390 0.30 -0.26 10.86
N ARG A 391 1.38 -1.05 10.95
CA ARG A 391 1.48 -2.16 11.88
C ARG A 391 1.39 -1.70 13.33
N VAL A 392 2.11 -0.63 13.69
CA VAL A 392 2.01 -0.02 15.03
C VAL A 392 0.59 0.48 15.29
N ALA A 393 -0.02 1.22 14.35
CA ALA A 393 -1.38 1.72 14.49
C ALA A 393 -2.40 0.59 14.70
N PHE A 394 -2.25 -0.53 13.98
CA PHE A 394 -3.09 -1.72 14.14
C PHE A 394 -2.98 -2.32 15.56
N TYR A 395 -1.77 -2.53 16.08
CA TYR A 395 -1.59 -3.07 17.42
C TYR A 395 -2.05 -2.12 18.53
N VAL A 396 -1.89 -0.82 18.34
CA VAL A 396 -2.44 0.21 19.23
C VAL A 396 -3.97 0.16 19.21
N ALA A 397 -4.60 0.04 18.04
CA ALA A 397 -6.05 -0.08 17.93
C ALA A 397 -6.58 -1.38 18.59
N LEU A 398 -5.90 -2.51 18.39
CA LEU A 398 -6.20 -3.77 19.08
C LEU A 398 -6.07 -3.62 20.61
N SER A 399 -5.06 -2.90 21.10
CA SER A 399 -4.91 -2.65 22.54
C SER A 399 -5.99 -1.70 23.07
N ALA A 400 -6.40 -0.71 22.26
CA ALA A 400 -7.44 0.25 22.60
C ALA A 400 -8.80 -0.41 22.85
N THR A 401 -9.11 -1.53 22.20
CA THR A 401 -10.38 -2.24 22.45
C THR A 401 -10.49 -2.74 23.88
N GLY A 402 -9.38 -3.10 24.53
CA GLY A 402 -9.37 -3.48 25.96
C GLY A 402 -9.78 -2.35 26.92
N PHE A 403 -9.69 -1.08 26.49
CA PHE A 403 -10.09 0.08 27.30
C PHE A 403 -11.58 0.46 27.11
N LEU A 404 -12.21 0.07 26.00
CA LEU A 404 -13.61 0.42 25.73
C LEU A 404 -14.61 -0.19 26.75
N PRO A 405 -14.49 -1.48 27.14
CA PRO A 405 -15.24 -2.06 28.25
C PRO A 405 -15.12 -1.28 29.56
N ILE A 406 -13.91 -0.79 29.90
CA ILE A 406 -13.65 -0.01 31.11
C ILE A 406 -14.49 1.27 31.08
N LEU A 407 -14.50 1.96 29.92
CA LEU A 407 -15.30 3.17 29.73
C LEU A 407 -16.80 2.89 29.88
N GLN A 408 -17.32 1.83 29.23
CA GLN A 408 -18.74 1.49 29.37
C GLN A 408 -19.10 1.21 30.83
N ILE A 409 -18.33 0.37 31.53
CA ILE A 409 -18.59 0.03 32.94
C ILE A 409 -18.51 1.26 33.83
N SER A 410 -17.56 2.16 33.59
CA SER A 410 -17.43 3.41 34.35
C SER A 410 -18.65 4.31 34.17
N LEU A 411 -19.21 4.35 32.96
CA LEU A 411 -20.39 5.17 32.63
C LEU A 411 -21.71 4.54 33.11
N THR A 412 -21.85 3.22 33.08
CA THR A 412 -23.11 2.53 33.43
C THR A 412 -23.18 2.07 34.88
N ARG A 413 -22.06 1.65 35.48
CA ARG A 413 -21.97 1.09 36.85
C ARG A 413 -21.16 1.97 37.81
N GLY A 414 -20.55 3.05 37.32
CA GLY A 414 -19.69 3.94 38.10
C GLY A 414 -18.20 3.54 38.07
N SER A 415 -17.33 4.51 38.35
CA SER A 415 -15.87 4.32 38.34
C SER A 415 -15.39 3.29 39.36
N ASP A 416 -16.05 3.20 40.51
CA ASP A 416 -15.66 2.30 41.58
C ASP A 416 -15.86 0.83 41.17
N ALA A 417 -16.95 0.53 40.46
CA ALA A 417 -17.22 -0.79 39.92
C ALA A 417 -16.19 -1.19 38.84
N ALA A 418 -15.80 -0.25 37.98
CA ALA A 418 -14.74 -0.48 36.99
C ALA A 418 -13.39 -0.73 37.68
N TRP A 419 -13.06 0.06 38.70
CA TRP A 419 -11.81 -0.09 39.46
C TRP A 419 -11.74 -1.43 40.19
N GLU A 420 -12.80 -1.82 40.90
CA GLU A 420 -12.87 -3.10 41.60
C GLU A 420 -12.68 -4.27 40.62
N PHE A 421 -13.34 -4.23 39.46
CA PHE A 421 -13.22 -5.29 38.46
C PHE A 421 -11.83 -5.36 37.81
N TYR A 422 -11.21 -4.23 37.45
CA TYR A 422 -9.94 -4.22 36.71
C TYR A 422 -8.67 -4.24 37.58
N THR A 423 -8.77 -4.04 38.88
CA THR A 423 -7.61 -4.09 39.79
C THR A 423 -6.82 -5.41 39.71
N PRO A 424 -7.44 -6.61 39.63
CA PRO A 424 -6.71 -7.88 39.55
C PRO A 424 -5.76 -7.98 38.35
N ILE A 425 -6.15 -7.47 37.18
CA ILE A 425 -5.33 -7.53 35.96
C ILE A 425 -4.22 -6.47 35.92
N ALA A 426 -4.24 -5.48 36.81
CA ALA A 426 -3.24 -4.41 36.84
C ALA A 426 -1.80 -4.94 36.96
N LYS A 427 -1.58 -6.03 37.71
CA LYS A 427 -0.26 -6.68 37.83
C LYS A 427 0.23 -7.23 36.49
N SER A 428 -0.65 -7.86 35.73
CA SER A 428 -0.36 -8.38 34.38
C SER A 428 -0.02 -7.24 33.43
N LEU A 429 -0.85 -6.19 33.39
CA LEU A 429 -0.62 -5.02 32.53
C LEU A 429 0.70 -4.30 32.87
N LEU A 430 0.99 -4.14 34.16
CA LEU A 430 2.22 -3.47 34.61
C LEU A 430 3.47 -4.25 34.18
N VAL A 431 3.50 -5.57 34.35
CA VAL A 431 4.68 -6.37 33.97
C VAL A 431 4.88 -6.37 32.46
N TYR A 432 3.81 -6.48 31.66
CA TYR A 432 3.90 -6.35 30.21
C TYR A 432 4.41 -4.97 29.79
N PHE A 433 3.85 -3.91 30.37
CA PHE A 433 4.23 -2.54 30.04
C PHE A 433 5.71 -2.26 30.39
N LEU A 434 6.14 -2.60 31.61
CA LEU A 434 7.54 -2.43 32.03
C LEU A 434 8.49 -3.29 31.17
N GLY A 435 8.11 -4.53 30.88
CA GLY A 435 8.88 -5.39 29.98
C GLY A 435 9.02 -4.80 28.58
N ALA A 436 7.95 -4.23 28.02
CA ALA A 436 7.96 -3.61 26.71
C ALA A 436 8.85 -2.35 26.67
N LEU A 437 8.84 -1.54 27.74
CA LEU A 437 9.74 -0.40 27.89
C LEU A 437 11.20 -0.83 27.94
N VAL A 438 11.52 -1.87 28.71
CA VAL A 438 12.86 -2.47 28.77
C VAL A 438 13.28 -2.95 27.38
N TYR A 439 12.43 -3.71 26.70
CA TYR A 439 12.67 -4.21 25.34
C TYR A 439 12.91 -3.10 24.30
N ALA A 440 12.11 -2.04 24.35
CA ALA A 440 12.19 -0.93 23.39
C ALA A 440 13.42 -0.06 23.65
N SER A 441 13.76 0.18 24.93
CA SER A 441 14.92 0.99 25.31
C SER A 441 16.27 0.28 25.13
N LYS A 442 16.28 -1.05 24.96
CA LYS A 442 17.48 -1.90 24.88
C LYS A 442 18.36 -1.79 26.13
N VAL A 443 17.73 -1.57 27.28
CA VAL A 443 18.40 -1.49 28.59
C VAL A 443 18.35 -2.88 29.24
N PRO A 444 19.44 -3.38 29.86
CA PRO A 444 20.68 -2.65 30.22
C PRO A 444 21.82 -2.72 29.19
N GLU A 445 21.72 -3.50 28.11
CA GLU A 445 22.81 -3.67 27.15
C GLU A 445 23.22 -2.37 26.46
N ARG A 446 22.31 -1.42 26.31
CA ARG A 446 22.60 -0.07 25.81
C ARG A 446 23.55 0.71 26.72
N TRP A 447 23.45 0.52 28.04
CA TRP A 447 24.32 1.19 29.02
C TRP A 447 25.70 0.53 29.08
N PHE A 448 25.75 -0.80 28.95
CA PHE A 448 26.99 -1.55 28.98
C PHE A 448 27.06 -2.56 27.81
N PRO A 449 27.41 -2.09 26.60
CA PRO A 449 27.51 -2.94 25.42
C PRO A 449 28.49 -4.10 25.66
N GLY A 450 28.13 -5.30 25.23
CA GLY A 450 28.95 -6.51 25.41
C GLY A 450 28.84 -7.21 26.77
N MET A 451 28.33 -6.52 27.80
CA MET A 451 28.20 -7.10 29.15
C MET A 451 27.02 -8.07 29.24
N PHE A 452 25.94 -7.79 28.53
CA PHE A 452 24.68 -8.52 28.56
C PHE A 452 24.46 -9.39 27.31
N ASP A 453 25.56 -9.82 26.66
CA ASP A 453 25.51 -10.56 25.41
C ASP A 453 24.79 -11.92 25.52
N TYR A 454 24.82 -12.55 26.70
CA TYR A 454 24.27 -13.89 26.92
C TYR A 454 23.13 -13.94 27.93
N PHE A 455 23.15 -13.07 28.95
CA PHE A 455 22.20 -13.08 30.06
C PHE A 455 21.84 -11.65 30.46
N GLY A 456 20.58 -11.45 30.85
CA GLY A 456 20.10 -10.20 31.42
C GLY A 456 19.95 -9.04 30.42
N GLY A 457 20.08 -9.31 29.12
CA GLY A 457 19.76 -8.33 28.08
C GLY A 457 18.26 -8.03 28.03
N SER A 458 17.88 -6.91 27.43
CA SER A 458 16.50 -6.43 27.40
C SER A 458 15.52 -7.45 26.82
N HIS A 459 15.96 -8.21 25.82
CA HIS A 459 15.15 -9.27 25.20
C HIS A 459 14.94 -10.46 26.15
N ASN A 460 15.95 -10.83 26.95
CA ASN A 460 15.78 -11.87 27.97
C ASN A 460 14.75 -11.44 29.02
N LEU A 461 14.85 -10.17 29.47
CA LEU A 461 13.93 -9.60 30.46
C LEU A 461 12.51 -9.49 29.90
N TRP A 462 12.36 -9.17 28.62
CA TRP A 462 11.07 -9.18 27.93
C TRP A 462 10.40 -10.54 27.98
N HIS A 463 11.12 -11.63 27.67
CA HIS A 463 10.58 -12.99 27.73
C HIS A 463 10.10 -13.37 29.14
N ILE A 464 10.88 -13.00 30.16
CA ILE A 464 10.49 -13.22 31.56
C ILE A 464 9.23 -12.41 31.90
N ALA A 465 9.13 -11.17 31.44
CA ALA A 465 7.96 -10.33 31.62
C ALA A 465 6.71 -10.89 30.93
N VAL A 466 6.84 -11.46 29.72
CA VAL A 466 5.73 -12.12 29.02
C VAL A 466 5.21 -13.31 29.82
N LEU A 467 6.10 -14.18 30.31
CA LEU A 467 5.69 -15.30 31.18
C LEU A 467 5.03 -14.80 32.47
N GLY A 468 5.60 -13.79 33.12
CA GLY A 468 5.02 -13.17 34.31
C GLY A 468 3.62 -12.58 34.03
N GLY A 469 3.44 -11.94 32.88
CA GLY A 469 2.16 -11.41 32.41
C GLY A 469 1.11 -12.50 32.22
N ILE A 470 1.47 -13.62 31.58
CA ILE A 470 0.57 -14.78 31.42
C ILE A 470 0.14 -15.32 32.79
N LEU A 471 1.09 -15.49 33.72
CA LEU A 471 0.79 -16.04 35.05
C LEU A 471 -0.06 -15.07 35.89
N PHE A 472 0.23 -13.77 35.86
CA PHE A 472 -0.60 -12.77 36.54
C PHE A 472 -1.98 -12.62 35.89
N HIS A 473 -2.09 -12.76 34.56
CA HIS A 473 -3.38 -12.81 33.88
C HIS A 473 -4.20 -14.02 34.32
N TYR A 474 -3.57 -15.19 34.47
CA TYR A 474 -4.24 -16.37 35.03
C TYR A 474 -4.75 -16.11 36.46
N THR A 475 -3.96 -15.45 37.32
CA THR A 475 -4.44 -15.10 38.67
C THR A 475 -5.61 -14.13 38.62
N ALA A 476 -5.57 -13.12 37.75
CA ALA A 476 -6.67 -12.19 37.55
C ALA A 476 -7.93 -12.90 37.00
N MET A 477 -7.74 -13.87 36.11
CA MET A 477 -8.83 -14.67 35.55
C MET A 477 -9.56 -15.48 36.64
N GLN A 478 -8.86 -15.97 37.67
CA GLN A 478 -9.52 -16.59 38.82
C GLN A 478 -10.43 -15.60 39.54
N ASP A 479 -9.96 -14.38 39.80
CA ASP A 479 -10.76 -13.33 40.45
C ASP A 479 -11.95 -12.90 39.59
N PHE A 480 -11.75 -12.81 38.27
CA PHE A 480 -12.80 -12.50 37.31
C PHE A 480 -13.92 -13.54 37.30
N PHE A 481 -13.58 -14.83 37.25
CA PHE A 481 -14.58 -15.90 37.33
C PHE A 481 -15.27 -15.93 38.69
N SER A 482 -14.54 -15.75 39.79
CA SER A 482 -15.15 -15.65 41.12
C SER A 482 -16.12 -14.47 41.23
N HIS A 483 -15.82 -13.32 40.62
CA HIS A 483 -16.74 -12.18 40.54
C HIS A 483 -17.95 -12.51 39.67
N ALA A 484 -17.75 -13.08 38.49
CA ALA A 484 -18.83 -13.48 37.58
C ALA A 484 -19.81 -14.47 38.22
N PHE A 485 -19.30 -15.47 38.96
CA PHE A 485 -20.15 -16.46 39.65
C PHE A 485 -20.96 -15.85 40.80
N ARG A 486 -20.42 -14.83 41.49
CA ARG A 486 -21.19 -14.07 42.49
C ARG A 486 -22.38 -13.37 41.83
N LEU A 487 -22.15 -12.64 40.74
CA LEU A 487 -23.22 -11.97 39.98
C LEU A 487 -24.28 -12.95 39.45
N ALA A 488 -23.84 -14.12 38.98
CA ALA A 488 -24.73 -15.15 38.47
C ALA A 488 -25.62 -15.75 39.57
N ARG A 489 -25.07 -15.97 40.78
CA ARG A 489 -25.83 -16.47 41.94
C ARG A 489 -26.89 -15.47 42.39
N ASP A 490 -26.59 -14.19 42.30
CA ASP A 490 -27.52 -13.11 42.67
C ASP A 490 -28.56 -12.83 41.57
N GLY A 491 -28.63 -13.70 40.55
CA GLY A 491 -29.70 -13.74 39.55
C GLY A 491 -29.41 -12.96 38.27
N CYS A 492 -28.17 -12.49 38.06
CA CYS A 492 -27.86 -11.57 36.96
C CYS A 492 -28.93 -10.48 36.85
N THR A 493 -29.25 -9.82 37.97
CA THR A 493 -30.11 -8.64 37.93
C THR A 493 -29.41 -7.63 37.05
N ALA A 494 -29.81 -7.54 35.77
CA ALA A 494 -29.48 -6.40 34.95
C ALA A 494 -29.89 -5.19 35.78
N TYR A 495 -28.89 -4.39 36.16
CA TYR A 495 -29.08 -3.22 37.03
C TYR A 495 -30.24 -2.35 36.53
#